data_AF-A0A933JNR0-F1
#
_entry.id   AF-A0A933JNR0-F1
#
_cell.length_a   1.000
_cell.length_b   1.000
_cell.length_c   1.000
_cell.angle_alpha   90.00
_cell.angle_beta   90.00
_cell.angle_gamma   90.00
#
_symmetry.space_group_name_H-M   'P 1'
#
loop_
_entity.id
_entity.type
_entity.pdbx_description
1 polymer ?
#
loop_
_entity_poly.entity_id
_entity_poly.type
_entity_poly.pdbx_seq_one_letter_code
_entity_poly.pdbx_strand_id
1 'polypeptide(L)'
;MRLFDRTLSAQLFEEIVSHARAEYPREACGLIAGPKGSSELTEARAIPNVESQSISFRMDDGERLRFLEDIGQRGLEERVIYHSHPDAGAYFSPEDRAAAVLDGTEVVPNAIHLVLSIRGGELADVAAFRFSKRDGQFEEARPLVDREHLPDIEQRAMKSASVARPVEPVGGRLVQRIVSAEEAEALVALASGRAVRISDTDAVILRLLGAGLLSPLSGFLRSAEIATVESQGRLLGGTPWRVPVVLDVGDVEGLESGDVVTLEHKGSPMGWLAVKEAAGGILAGPVFVKADGQAVRSAVDLRAEILRRGFERVLALPEHWFESRSAADLSSFDGLYAAEVPANCDPSRWLRLPPSSGSEWLDAVVAQNAGATHVWVDNPADARAVRESLRIAPWPTRTVSRVA
;
A
#
# COMPACT_ATOMS: atom_id res chain seq x y z
N MET A 1 20.52 -14.16 -16.49
CA MET A 1 19.36 -14.41 -15.62
C MET A 1 18.70 -15.75 -15.98
N ARG A 2 18.25 -16.56 -15.01
CA ARG A 2 17.48 -17.80 -15.30
C ARG A 2 15.98 -17.58 -15.07
N LEU A 3 15.17 -18.06 -16.01
CA LEU A 3 13.71 -18.07 -15.97
C LEU A 3 13.26 -19.54 -16.08
N PHE A 4 13.01 -20.21 -14.96
CA PHE A 4 12.81 -21.65 -14.92
C PHE A 4 13.92 -22.43 -15.68
N ASP A 5 13.57 -23.07 -16.79
CA ASP A 5 14.43 -23.85 -17.69
C ASP A 5 14.96 -23.03 -18.89
N ARG A 6 14.89 -21.70 -18.83
CA ARG A 6 15.40 -20.76 -19.85
C ARG A 6 16.45 -19.82 -19.28
N THR A 7 17.33 -19.35 -20.16
CA THR A 7 18.38 -18.38 -19.83
C THR A 7 18.20 -17.12 -20.65
N LEU A 8 18.12 -15.98 -19.96
CA LEU A 8 18.08 -14.64 -20.55
C LEU A 8 19.44 -13.97 -20.34
N SER A 9 20.06 -13.47 -21.42
CA SER A 9 21.32 -12.73 -21.33
C SER A 9 21.11 -11.37 -20.65
N ALA A 10 22.17 -10.81 -20.07
CA ALA A 10 22.09 -9.48 -19.42
C ALA A 10 21.76 -8.38 -20.44
N GLN A 11 22.32 -8.47 -21.65
CA GLN A 11 22.04 -7.52 -22.72
C GLN A 11 20.56 -7.53 -23.12
N LEU A 12 20.00 -8.71 -23.35
CA LEU A 12 18.60 -8.84 -23.76
C LEU A 12 17.64 -8.41 -22.64
N PHE A 13 18.03 -8.65 -21.38
CA PHE A 13 17.29 -8.15 -20.23
C PHE A 13 17.27 -6.62 -20.18
N GLU A 14 18.42 -5.96 -20.37
CA GLU A 14 18.49 -4.49 -20.42
C GLU A 14 17.66 -3.91 -21.57
N GLU A 15 17.60 -4.57 -22.73
CA GLU A 15 16.74 -4.15 -23.85
C GLU A 15 15.25 -4.16 -23.45
N ILE A 16 14.80 -5.22 -22.78
CA ILE A 16 13.43 -5.36 -22.29
C ILE A 16 13.13 -4.31 -21.21
N VAL A 17 14.06 -4.08 -20.29
CA VAL A 17 13.93 -3.06 -19.25
C VAL A 17 13.88 -1.68 -19.88
N SER A 18 14.76 -1.37 -20.83
CA SER A 18 14.77 -0.10 -21.56
C SER A 18 13.44 0.16 -22.28
N HIS A 19 12.86 -0.88 -22.91
CA HIS A 19 11.55 -0.77 -23.53
C HIS A 19 10.46 -0.49 -22.48
N ALA A 20 10.44 -1.25 -21.38
CA ALA A 20 9.48 -1.07 -20.29
C ALA A 20 9.56 0.33 -19.64
N ARG A 21 10.76 0.88 -19.49
CA ARG A 21 10.98 2.26 -19.03
C ARG A 21 10.46 3.29 -20.04
N ALA A 22 10.67 3.05 -21.34
CA ALA A 22 10.27 3.98 -22.39
C ALA A 22 8.75 4.09 -22.56
N GLU A 23 8.00 3.01 -22.32
CA GLU A 23 6.54 3.03 -22.38
C GLU A 23 5.86 3.54 -21.11
N TYR A 24 6.56 3.57 -19.98
CA TYR A 24 6.02 4.10 -18.73
C TYR A 24 5.43 5.51 -18.93
N PRO A 25 4.19 5.79 -18.46
CA PRO A 25 3.39 5.01 -17.51
C PRO A 25 2.42 3.98 -18.13
N ARG A 26 2.53 3.67 -19.43
CA ARG A 26 1.77 2.58 -20.05
C ARG A 26 2.45 1.23 -19.81
N GLU A 27 1.67 0.17 -19.95
CA GLU A 27 2.23 -1.18 -20.01
C GLU A 27 2.99 -1.37 -21.32
N ALA A 28 4.29 -1.60 -21.24
CA ALA A 28 5.03 -2.24 -22.32
C ALA A 28 4.60 -3.70 -22.40
N CYS A 29 4.46 -4.21 -23.62
CA CYS A 29 4.31 -5.64 -23.85
C CYS A 29 5.21 -6.10 -24.99
N GLY A 30 5.62 -7.35 -24.94
CA GLY A 30 6.47 -7.89 -25.98
C GLY A 30 6.76 -9.36 -25.82
N LEU A 31 7.53 -9.88 -26.77
CA LEU A 31 7.78 -11.29 -26.93
C LEU A 31 9.29 -11.54 -26.94
N ILE A 32 9.72 -12.64 -26.31
CA ILE A 32 11.10 -13.10 -26.34
C ILE A 32 11.13 -14.47 -27.03
N ALA A 33 11.98 -14.59 -28.03
CA ALA A 33 12.19 -15.78 -28.81
C ALA A 33 13.57 -16.38 -28.57
N GLY A 34 13.69 -17.68 -28.83
CA GLY A 34 14.94 -18.41 -28.78
C GLY A 34 14.93 -19.60 -29.75
N PRO A 35 16.10 -20.18 -30.07
CA PRO A 35 16.18 -21.31 -30.99
C PRO A 35 15.37 -22.51 -30.50
N LYS A 36 14.69 -23.19 -31.42
CA LYS A 36 13.93 -24.40 -31.10
C LYS A 36 14.83 -25.46 -30.43
N GLY A 37 14.43 -25.91 -29.25
CA GLY A 37 15.18 -26.90 -28.47
C GLY A 37 16.36 -26.35 -27.66
N SER A 38 16.61 -25.04 -27.74
CA SER A 38 17.58 -24.36 -26.86
C SER A 38 16.92 -23.83 -25.60
N SER A 39 17.72 -23.69 -24.53
CA SER A 39 17.32 -22.96 -23.33
C SER A 39 17.59 -21.46 -23.44
N GLU A 40 18.35 -21.03 -24.45
CA GLU A 40 18.77 -19.63 -24.61
C GLU A 40 17.70 -18.78 -25.30
N LEU A 41 17.46 -17.61 -24.73
CA LEU A 41 16.64 -16.56 -25.32
C LEU A 41 17.56 -15.57 -26.03
N THR A 42 17.25 -15.26 -27.29
CA THR A 42 18.18 -14.57 -28.19
C THR A 42 17.62 -13.30 -28.81
N GLU A 43 16.30 -13.12 -28.84
CA GLU A 43 15.67 -11.96 -29.46
C GLU A 43 14.44 -11.52 -28.65
N ALA A 44 14.28 -10.21 -28.46
CA ALA A 44 13.10 -9.61 -27.85
C ALA A 44 12.49 -8.63 -28.83
N ARG A 45 11.16 -8.58 -28.91
CA ARG A 45 10.43 -7.63 -29.73
C ARG A 45 9.36 -6.94 -28.89
N ALA A 46 9.41 -5.62 -28.88
CA ALA A 46 8.31 -4.79 -28.39
C ALA A 46 7.10 -4.99 -29.30
N ILE A 47 5.93 -5.24 -28.73
CA ILE A 47 4.67 -5.32 -29.46
C ILE A 47 3.78 -4.18 -28.92
N PRO A 48 3.19 -3.32 -29.77
CA PRO A 48 2.29 -2.28 -29.31
C PRO A 48 1.10 -2.85 -28.55
N ASN A 49 0.75 -2.17 -27.45
CA ASN A 49 -0.48 -2.43 -26.71
C ASN A 49 -1.66 -1.71 -27.40
N VAL A 50 -2.68 -2.45 -27.86
CA VAL A 50 -3.80 -1.88 -28.64
C VAL A 50 -4.85 -1.22 -27.74
N GLU A 51 -4.85 -1.53 -26.45
CA GLU A 51 -5.77 -0.97 -25.46
C GLU A 51 -5.22 0.38 -24.93
N SER A 52 -5.21 1.40 -25.79
CA SER A 52 -4.57 2.71 -25.57
C SER A 52 -5.13 3.56 -24.40
N GLN A 53 -6.13 3.09 -23.66
CA GLN A 53 -6.86 3.84 -22.63
C GLN A 53 -7.07 3.09 -21.30
N SER A 54 -6.56 1.87 -21.15
CA SER A 54 -6.67 1.11 -19.89
C SER A 54 -5.30 0.66 -19.37
N ILE A 55 -5.24 0.37 -18.08
CA ILE A 55 -4.09 -0.22 -17.37
C ILE A 55 -3.97 -1.75 -17.59
N SER A 56 -4.59 -2.30 -18.65
CA SER A 56 -4.54 -3.73 -18.97
C SER A 56 -3.90 -3.95 -20.34
N PHE A 57 -3.01 -4.93 -20.50
CA PHE A 57 -2.41 -5.23 -21.80
C PHE A 57 -3.30 -6.12 -22.69
N ARG A 58 -3.41 -5.74 -23.96
CA ARG A 58 -3.81 -6.62 -25.07
C ARG A 58 -2.86 -6.37 -26.24
N MET A 59 -2.03 -7.37 -26.55
CA MET A 59 -1.06 -7.29 -27.66
C MET A 59 -1.78 -7.11 -29.00
N ASP A 60 -1.16 -6.38 -29.93
CA ASP A 60 -1.64 -6.34 -31.32
C ASP A 60 -1.48 -7.72 -31.96
N ASP A 61 -2.61 -8.43 -32.15
CA ASP A 61 -2.63 -9.77 -32.73
C ASP A 61 -2.02 -9.81 -34.13
N GLY A 62 -2.13 -8.71 -34.90
CA GLY A 62 -1.55 -8.62 -36.24
C GLY A 62 -0.03 -8.49 -36.23
N GLU A 63 0.52 -7.69 -35.32
CA GLU A 63 1.96 -7.54 -35.15
C GLU A 63 2.61 -8.76 -34.50
N ARG A 64 1.91 -9.36 -33.53
CA ARG A 64 2.28 -10.64 -32.95
C ARG A 64 2.36 -11.71 -34.03
N LEU A 65 1.35 -11.84 -34.88
CA LEU A 65 1.37 -12.84 -35.96
C LEU A 65 2.53 -12.62 -36.93
N ARG A 66 2.79 -11.36 -37.34
CA ARG A 66 3.95 -11.02 -38.20
C ARG A 66 5.29 -11.40 -37.55
N PHE A 67 5.43 -11.18 -36.23
CA PHE A 67 6.62 -11.59 -35.51
C PHE A 67 6.77 -13.12 -35.48
N LEU A 68 5.69 -13.85 -35.18
CA LEU A 68 5.68 -15.30 -35.13
C LEU A 68 6.06 -15.93 -36.48
N GLU A 69 5.57 -15.37 -37.59
CA GLU A 69 5.95 -15.80 -38.94
C GLU A 69 7.44 -15.57 -39.24
N ASP A 70 7.98 -14.40 -38.89
CA ASP A 70 9.40 -14.06 -39.07
C ASP A 70 10.33 -14.97 -38.26
N ILE A 71 10.07 -15.12 -36.95
CA ILE A 71 10.90 -15.97 -36.09
C ILE A 71 10.79 -17.45 -36.50
N GLY A 72 9.62 -17.89 -36.95
CA GLY A 72 9.38 -19.25 -37.42
C GLY A 72 10.21 -19.58 -38.66
N GLN A 73 10.34 -18.66 -39.62
CA GLN A 73 11.20 -18.81 -40.80
C GLN A 73 12.69 -18.92 -40.43
N ARG A 74 13.08 -18.37 -39.28
CA ARG A 74 14.46 -18.39 -38.75
C ARG A 74 14.72 -19.54 -37.77
N GLY A 75 13.74 -20.44 -37.56
CA GLY A 75 13.88 -21.59 -36.66
C GLY A 75 13.83 -21.23 -35.17
N LEU A 76 13.32 -20.05 -34.84
CA LEU A 76 13.11 -19.57 -33.48
C LEU A 76 11.64 -19.81 -33.05
N GLU A 77 11.40 -19.91 -31.75
CA GLU A 77 10.06 -20.06 -31.18
C GLU A 77 9.80 -19.00 -30.12
N GLU A 78 8.54 -18.56 -29.99
CA GLU A 78 8.07 -17.75 -28.86
C GLU A 78 8.22 -18.57 -27.57
N ARG A 79 8.99 -18.05 -26.61
CA ARG A 79 9.27 -18.73 -25.34
C ARG A 79 8.85 -17.93 -24.13
N VAL A 80 8.86 -16.60 -24.23
CA VAL A 80 8.47 -15.71 -23.13
C VAL A 80 7.57 -14.61 -23.65
N ILE A 81 6.49 -14.37 -22.93
CA ILE A 81 5.62 -13.20 -23.09
C ILE A 81 5.97 -12.29 -21.94
N TYR A 82 6.40 -11.06 -22.21
CA TYR A 82 6.65 -10.09 -21.16
C TYR A 82 5.68 -8.92 -21.23
N HIS A 83 5.37 -8.38 -20.07
CA HIS A 83 4.73 -7.09 -19.94
C HIS A 83 5.23 -6.38 -18.69
N SER A 84 5.02 -5.07 -18.65
CA SER A 84 5.36 -4.26 -17.50
C SER A 84 4.11 -3.79 -16.77
N HIS A 85 4.10 -3.93 -15.45
CA HIS A 85 3.15 -3.28 -14.59
C HIS A 85 3.68 -1.90 -14.18
N PRO A 86 3.09 -0.79 -14.67
CA PRO A 86 3.40 0.54 -14.22
C PRO A 86 2.89 0.65 -12.79
N ASP A 87 3.79 0.96 -11.87
CA ASP A 87 3.39 1.24 -10.50
C ASP A 87 2.63 0.05 -9.86
N ALA A 88 2.90 -1.20 -10.24
CA ALA A 88 2.39 -2.38 -9.55
C ALA A 88 3.51 -3.36 -9.25
N GLY A 89 3.27 -4.36 -8.40
CA GLY A 89 4.27 -5.43 -8.19
C GLY A 89 4.42 -6.29 -9.44
N ALA A 90 5.53 -7.02 -9.53
CA ALA A 90 5.65 -8.11 -10.49
C ALA A 90 4.84 -9.31 -9.98
N TYR A 91 3.52 -9.29 -10.21
CA TYR A 91 2.58 -10.35 -9.86
C TYR A 91 1.82 -10.77 -11.11
N PHE A 92 1.22 -11.96 -11.08
CA PHE A 92 0.39 -12.46 -12.18
C PHE A 92 -1.08 -12.36 -11.79
N SER A 93 -1.77 -11.35 -12.34
CA SER A 93 -3.14 -10.98 -11.98
C SER A 93 -4.17 -12.06 -12.36
N PRO A 94 -5.37 -12.04 -11.78
CA PRO A 94 -6.47 -12.90 -12.22
C PRO A 94 -6.77 -12.75 -13.73
N GLU A 95 -6.67 -11.53 -14.25
CA GLU A 95 -6.85 -11.20 -15.65
C GLU A 95 -5.74 -11.82 -16.52
N ASP A 96 -4.47 -11.75 -16.09
CA ASP A 96 -3.34 -12.36 -16.81
C ASP A 96 -3.48 -13.88 -16.86
N ARG A 97 -3.93 -14.48 -15.76
CA ARG A 97 -4.18 -15.92 -15.65
C ARG A 97 -5.31 -16.36 -16.58
N ALA A 98 -6.39 -15.59 -16.62
CA ALA A 98 -7.53 -15.85 -17.50
C ALA A 98 -7.17 -15.65 -18.98
N ALA A 99 -6.29 -14.69 -19.31
CA ALA A 99 -5.82 -14.48 -20.66
C ALA A 99 -4.82 -15.56 -21.13
N ALA A 100 -4.06 -16.14 -20.20
CA ALA A 100 -3.07 -17.17 -20.50
C ALA A 100 -3.66 -18.60 -20.63
N VAL A 101 -4.87 -18.83 -20.11
CA VAL A 101 -5.52 -20.15 -20.07
C VAL A 101 -6.95 -20.08 -20.61
N LEU A 102 -7.25 -20.93 -21.59
CA LEU A 102 -8.61 -21.14 -22.12
C LEU A 102 -9.06 -22.57 -21.81
N ASP A 103 -10.17 -22.74 -21.10
CA ASP A 103 -10.73 -24.03 -20.68
C ASP A 103 -9.69 -24.97 -20.01
N GLY A 104 -8.86 -24.41 -19.13
CA GLY A 104 -7.81 -25.16 -18.42
C GLY A 104 -6.59 -25.53 -19.28
N THR A 105 -6.52 -25.05 -20.51
CA THR A 105 -5.39 -25.26 -21.43
C THR A 105 -4.66 -23.94 -21.69
N GLU A 106 -3.33 -23.95 -21.65
CA GLU A 106 -2.52 -22.78 -22.01
C GLU A 106 -2.82 -22.32 -23.44
N VAL A 107 -3.09 -21.04 -23.62
CA VAL A 107 -3.26 -20.43 -24.94
C VAL A 107 -1.96 -20.51 -25.75
N VAL A 108 -0.81 -20.37 -25.07
CA VAL A 108 0.52 -20.52 -25.66
C VAL A 108 1.26 -21.64 -24.93
N PRO A 109 1.49 -22.80 -25.57
CA PRO A 109 2.04 -23.97 -24.90
C PRO A 109 3.45 -23.73 -24.31
N ASN A 110 3.59 -23.93 -22.99
CA ASN A 110 4.85 -23.81 -22.25
C ASN A 110 5.47 -22.40 -22.27
N ALA A 111 4.66 -21.36 -22.46
CA ALA A 111 5.13 -19.98 -22.37
C ALA A 111 5.51 -19.62 -20.93
N ILE A 112 6.57 -18.82 -20.79
CA ILE A 112 6.88 -18.13 -19.54
C ILE A 112 6.30 -16.73 -19.63
N HIS A 113 5.59 -16.29 -18.60
CA HIS A 113 5.11 -14.93 -18.46
C HIS A 113 6.08 -14.15 -17.58
N LEU A 114 6.82 -13.20 -18.16
CA LEU A 114 7.77 -12.35 -17.44
C LEU A 114 7.12 -11.00 -17.13
N VAL A 115 6.91 -10.71 -15.86
CA VAL A 115 6.31 -9.46 -15.40
C VAL A 115 7.39 -8.55 -14.85
N LEU A 116 7.53 -7.35 -15.43
CA LEU A 116 8.43 -6.32 -14.96
C LEU A 116 7.64 -5.28 -14.14
N SER A 117 8.06 -5.01 -12.92
CA SER A 117 7.54 -3.88 -12.16
C SER A 117 8.33 -2.64 -12.53
N ILE A 118 7.70 -1.68 -13.19
CA ILE A 118 8.30 -0.37 -13.50
C ILE A 118 7.66 0.66 -12.57
N ARG A 119 8.44 1.19 -11.63
CA ARG A 119 7.96 2.17 -10.64
C ARG A 119 8.71 3.48 -10.83
N GLY A 120 7.98 4.56 -11.06
CA GLY A 120 8.57 5.86 -11.35
C GLY A 120 9.54 5.85 -12.54
N GLY A 121 9.24 5.07 -13.58
CA GLY A 121 10.09 4.92 -14.76
C GLY A 121 11.33 4.03 -14.56
N GLU A 122 11.46 3.35 -13.43
CA GLU A 122 12.60 2.50 -13.10
C GLU A 122 12.20 1.05 -12.79
N LEU A 123 13.11 0.10 -13.08
CA LEU A 123 12.89 -1.30 -12.77
C LEU A 123 12.93 -1.55 -11.25
N ALA A 124 11.82 -2.01 -10.68
CA ALA A 124 11.67 -2.23 -9.24
C ALA A 124 11.73 -3.72 -8.84
N ASP A 125 11.11 -4.59 -9.64
CA ASP A 125 10.97 -6.03 -9.35
C ASP A 125 10.74 -6.81 -10.66
N VAL A 126 11.05 -8.10 -10.65
CA VAL A 126 10.82 -9.01 -11.77
C VAL A 126 10.34 -10.35 -11.24
N ALA A 127 9.27 -10.87 -11.84
CA ALA A 127 8.76 -12.20 -11.54
C ALA A 127 8.42 -12.93 -12.84
N ALA A 128 8.64 -14.23 -12.84
CA ALA A 128 8.34 -15.10 -13.96
C ALA A 128 7.31 -16.15 -13.54
N PHE A 129 6.33 -16.40 -14.40
CA PHE A 129 5.24 -17.33 -14.15
C PHE A 129 5.15 -18.35 -15.27
N ARG A 130 4.84 -19.61 -14.92
CA ARG A 130 4.64 -20.68 -15.90
C ARG A 130 3.53 -21.61 -15.43
N PHE A 131 2.67 -22.03 -16.34
CA PHE A 131 1.59 -22.96 -15.99
C PHE A 131 2.11 -24.37 -15.71
N SER A 132 1.74 -24.94 -14.56
CA SER A 132 1.97 -26.35 -14.22
C SER A 132 0.77 -27.17 -14.70
N LYS A 133 0.97 -27.98 -15.75
CA LYS A 133 -0.03 -28.96 -16.22
C LYS A 133 -0.36 -30.03 -15.18
N ARG A 134 0.54 -30.26 -14.22
CA ARG A 134 0.35 -31.22 -13.14
C ARG A 134 -0.63 -30.70 -12.10
N ASP A 135 -0.47 -29.43 -11.71
CA ASP A 135 -1.18 -28.84 -10.58
C ASP A 135 -2.36 -27.95 -11.02
N GLY A 136 -2.46 -27.65 -12.32
CA GLY A 136 -3.48 -26.76 -12.88
C GLY A 136 -3.33 -25.30 -12.45
N GLN A 137 -2.14 -24.91 -11.99
CA GLN A 137 -1.85 -23.58 -11.42
C GLN A 137 -0.54 -23.01 -11.99
N PHE A 138 -0.35 -21.69 -11.87
CA PHE A 138 0.91 -21.04 -12.26
C PHE A 138 1.94 -21.13 -11.13
N GLU A 139 3.13 -21.63 -11.47
CA GLU A 139 4.34 -21.56 -10.65
C GLU A 139 4.96 -20.17 -10.77
N GLU A 140 5.53 -19.64 -9.67
CA GLU A 140 6.27 -18.36 -9.65
C GLU A 140 7.76 -18.62 -9.44
N ALA A 141 8.61 -17.91 -10.19
CA ALA A 141 10.04 -17.81 -9.98
C ALA A 141 10.44 -16.33 -9.91
N ARG A 142 11.24 -15.97 -8.90
CA ARG A 142 11.80 -14.63 -8.73
C ARG A 142 13.28 -14.61 -9.10
N PRO A 143 13.66 -14.11 -10.29
CA PRO A 143 15.05 -14.09 -10.70
C PRO A 143 15.85 -13.08 -9.87
N LEU A 144 17.03 -13.45 -9.41
CA LEU A 144 17.95 -12.52 -8.73
C LEU A 144 18.43 -11.46 -9.73
N VAL A 145 18.12 -10.19 -9.45
CA VAL A 145 18.67 -9.03 -10.15
C VAL A 145 19.94 -8.59 -9.42
N ASP A 146 21.10 -8.74 -10.06
CA ASP A 146 22.39 -8.36 -9.49
C ASP A 146 22.54 -6.83 -9.52
N ARG A 147 22.47 -6.19 -8.35
CA ARG A 147 22.36 -4.73 -8.16
C ARG A 147 23.71 -4.01 -8.03
N GLU A 148 24.85 -4.71 -8.16
CA GLU A 148 26.17 -4.17 -7.78
C GLU A 148 26.95 -3.39 -8.87
N HIS A 149 26.42 -3.15 -10.09
CA HIS A 149 27.20 -2.57 -11.20
C HIS A 149 26.58 -1.33 -11.90
N LEU A 150 26.09 -0.34 -11.15
CA LEU A 150 25.62 0.94 -11.73
C LEU A 150 26.77 1.96 -11.96
N PRO A 151 26.82 2.68 -13.11
CA PRO A 151 27.87 3.66 -13.42
C PRO A 151 27.94 4.87 -12.46
N ASP A 152 29.14 5.44 -12.27
CA ASP A 152 29.49 6.52 -11.33
C ASP A 152 28.61 7.79 -11.39
N ILE A 153 27.98 8.08 -12.53
CA ILE A 153 27.09 9.21 -12.71
C ILE A 153 25.82 9.04 -11.87
N GLU A 154 25.31 7.81 -11.75
CA GLU A 154 24.16 7.48 -10.90
C GLU A 154 24.55 7.41 -9.43
N GLN A 155 25.77 6.96 -9.10
CA GLN A 155 26.26 7.04 -7.71
C GLN A 155 26.38 8.49 -7.23
N ARG A 156 26.69 9.43 -8.13
CA ARG A 156 26.69 10.87 -7.82
C ARG A 156 25.28 11.46 -7.72
N ALA A 157 24.35 11.04 -8.58
CA ALA A 157 22.94 11.46 -8.52
C ALA A 157 22.22 10.92 -7.26
N MET A 158 22.49 9.67 -6.87
CA MET A 158 22.01 9.05 -5.63
C MET A 158 22.60 9.69 -4.38
N LYS A 159 23.82 10.23 -4.46
CA LYS A 159 24.43 11.02 -3.36
C LYS A 159 23.88 12.45 -3.26
N SER A 160 23.25 12.99 -4.32
CA SER A 160 22.73 14.37 -4.34
C SER A 160 21.20 14.49 -4.29
N ALA A 161 20.44 13.40 -4.38
CA ALA A 161 18.98 13.43 -4.23
C ALA A 161 18.59 13.18 -2.77
N SER A 162 18.27 14.25 -2.03
CA SER A 162 17.57 14.14 -0.75
C SER A 162 16.12 13.71 -0.99
N VAL A 163 15.92 12.42 -1.30
CA VAL A 163 14.58 11.83 -1.40
C VAL A 163 14.00 11.78 0.01
N ALA A 164 12.98 12.59 0.29
CA ALA A 164 12.18 12.40 1.49
C ALA A 164 11.40 11.08 1.35
N ARG A 165 11.96 10.02 1.91
CA ARG A 165 11.30 8.72 2.08
C ARG A 165 10.06 8.90 2.96
N PRO A 166 9.03 8.04 2.85
CA PRO A 166 7.88 8.07 3.75
C PRO A 166 8.35 8.11 5.19
N VAL A 167 7.77 9.01 6.00
CA VAL A 167 8.15 9.16 7.40
C VAL A 167 8.00 7.81 8.11
N GLU A 168 8.96 7.44 8.97
CA GLU A 168 8.84 6.22 9.77
C GLU A 168 7.53 6.21 10.56
N PRO A 169 6.84 5.06 10.67
CA PRO A 169 5.64 4.98 11.47
C PRO A 169 5.94 5.26 12.93
N VAL A 170 4.95 5.74 13.66
CA VAL A 170 5.06 5.96 15.10
C VAL A 170 5.38 4.63 15.78
N GLY A 171 6.42 4.63 16.64
CA GLY A 171 6.94 3.40 17.27
C GLY A 171 7.80 2.52 16.36
N GLY A 172 8.15 2.97 15.14
CA GLY A 172 9.17 2.36 14.28
C GLY A 172 8.71 1.17 13.43
N ARG A 173 7.55 0.57 13.73
CA ARG A 173 6.97 -0.51 12.91
C ARG A 173 5.45 -0.40 12.86
N LEU A 174 4.89 -0.74 11.70
CA LEU A 174 3.44 -0.89 11.55
C LEU A 174 2.94 -2.15 12.26
N VAL A 175 1.82 -2.02 12.94
CA VAL A 175 1.12 -3.07 13.68
C VAL A 175 -0.28 -3.21 13.06
N GLN A 176 -0.42 -4.07 12.06
CA GLN A 176 -1.73 -4.40 11.49
C GLN A 176 -2.41 -5.46 12.34
N ARG A 177 -3.72 -5.32 12.50
CA ARG A 177 -4.55 -6.21 13.33
C ARG A 177 -5.63 -6.94 12.54
N ILE A 178 -5.60 -6.82 11.21
CA ILE A 178 -6.47 -7.62 10.34
C ILE A 178 -6.07 -9.09 10.44
N VAL A 179 -7.07 -9.97 10.56
CA VAL A 179 -6.87 -11.42 10.61
C VAL A 179 -7.39 -12.11 9.36
N SER A 180 -6.81 -13.26 9.04
CA SER A 180 -7.28 -14.16 7.99
C SER A 180 -8.61 -14.82 8.34
N ALA A 181 -9.26 -15.46 7.36
CA ALA A 181 -10.50 -16.18 7.59
C ALA A 181 -10.36 -17.32 8.60
N GLU A 182 -9.24 -18.06 8.56
CA GLU A 182 -8.94 -19.15 9.48
C GLU A 182 -8.76 -18.64 10.92
N GLU A 183 -8.01 -17.55 11.10
CA GLU A 183 -7.82 -16.91 12.40
C GLU A 183 -9.15 -16.34 12.95
N ALA A 184 -9.99 -15.79 12.08
CA ALA A 184 -11.32 -15.31 12.46
C ALA A 184 -12.21 -16.46 12.99
N GLU A 185 -12.23 -17.62 12.34
CA GLU A 185 -12.97 -18.80 12.82
C GLU A 185 -12.49 -19.25 14.21
N ALA A 186 -11.18 -19.27 14.44
CA ALA A 186 -10.61 -19.60 15.74
C ALA A 186 -11.03 -18.58 16.82
N LEU A 187 -11.04 -17.30 16.49
CA LEU A 187 -11.47 -16.24 17.41
C LEU A 187 -12.97 -16.29 17.72
N VAL A 188 -13.81 -16.67 16.75
CA VAL A 188 -15.24 -16.92 16.98
C VAL A 188 -15.43 -18.05 18.00
N ALA A 189 -14.68 -19.15 17.86
CA ALA A 189 -14.73 -20.25 18.81
C ALA A 189 -14.26 -19.81 20.22
N LEU A 190 -13.15 -19.08 20.31
CA LEU A 190 -12.63 -18.56 21.57
C LEU A 190 -13.58 -17.57 22.26
N ALA A 191 -14.27 -16.73 21.48
CA ALA A 191 -15.25 -15.81 22.04
C ALA A 191 -16.43 -16.54 22.69
N SER A 192 -16.73 -17.77 22.26
CA SER A 192 -17.76 -18.63 22.85
C SER A 192 -19.12 -17.92 22.99
N GLY A 193 -19.49 -17.11 21.99
CA GLY A 193 -20.73 -16.34 21.97
C GLY A 193 -20.73 -15.07 22.83
N ARG A 194 -19.64 -14.73 23.53
CA ARG A 194 -19.51 -13.45 24.23
C ARG A 194 -19.34 -12.33 23.20
N ALA A 195 -20.22 -11.34 23.29
CA ALA A 195 -20.22 -10.19 22.40
C ALA A 195 -20.47 -8.90 23.19
N VAL A 196 -19.82 -7.83 22.76
CA VAL A 196 -19.92 -6.50 23.34
C VAL A 196 -20.24 -5.52 22.22
N ARG A 197 -21.24 -4.68 22.44
CA ARG A 197 -21.62 -3.64 21.47
C ARG A 197 -20.68 -2.46 21.60
N ILE A 198 -20.22 -1.95 20.47
CA ILE A 198 -19.33 -0.79 20.40
C ILE A 198 -20.03 0.40 19.73
N SER A 199 -19.59 1.62 20.07
CA SER A 199 -20.16 2.84 19.49
C SER A 199 -19.71 3.06 18.03
N ASP A 200 -20.31 4.05 17.35
CA ASP A 200 -19.85 4.49 16.03
C ASP A 200 -18.39 4.98 16.06
N THR A 201 -17.99 5.67 17.14
CA THR A 201 -16.62 6.14 17.33
C THR A 201 -15.64 4.99 17.52
N ASP A 202 -15.99 4.01 18.35
CA ASP A 202 -15.15 2.83 18.59
C ASP A 202 -15.00 1.96 17.34
N ALA A 203 -16.06 1.87 16.53
CA ALA A 203 -16.00 1.17 15.25
C ALA A 203 -15.01 1.82 14.28
N VAL A 204 -14.90 3.15 14.26
CA VAL A 204 -13.88 3.87 13.49
C VAL A 204 -12.49 3.55 14.03
N ILE A 205 -12.27 3.67 15.33
CA ILE A 205 -10.98 3.35 15.98
C ILE A 205 -10.57 1.90 15.72
N LEU A 206 -11.50 0.94 15.80
CA LEU A 206 -11.24 -0.46 15.52
C LEU A 206 -10.79 -0.67 14.07
N ARG A 207 -11.39 0.02 13.10
CA ARG A 207 -10.92 -0.01 11.69
C ARG A 207 -9.50 0.56 11.55
N LEU A 208 -9.19 1.66 12.23
CA LEU A 208 -7.85 2.26 12.21
C LEU A 208 -6.79 1.36 12.83
N LEU A 209 -7.11 0.67 13.94
CA LEU A 209 -6.27 -0.35 14.56
C LEU A 209 -6.06 -1.53 13.60
N GLY A 210 -7.13 -2.01 12.95
CA GLY A 210 -7.07 -3.05 11.92
C GLY A 210 -6.09 -2.71 10.81
N ALA A 211 -6.28 -1.55 10.19
CA ALA A 211 -5.45 -1.02 9.10
C ALA A 211 -3.99 -0.73 9.49
N GLY A 212 -3.67 -0.72 10.79
CA GLY A 212 -2.37 -0.36 11.34
C GLY A 212 -2.08 1.14 11.35
N LEU A 213 -3.10 1.98 11.18
CA LEU A 213 -2.97 3.43 11.17
C LEU A 213 -2.80 4.03 12.57
N LEU A 214 -3.12 3.28 13.63
CA LEU A 214 -2.84 3.64 15.03
C LEU A 214 -1.60 2.92 15.61
N SER A 215 -0.70 2.45 14.74
CA SER A 215 0.60 1.94 15.18
C SER A 215 1.31 2.94 16.11
N PRO A 216 1.94 2.49 17.21
CA PRO A 216 2.29 1.10 17.53
C PRO A 216 1.22 0.34 18.33
N LEU A 217 0.02 0.89 18.51
CA LEU A 217 -1.01 0.24 19.30
C LEU A 217 -1.45 -1.09 18.68
N SER A 218 -1.62 -2.10 19.53
CA SER A 218 -2.19 -3.39 19.13
C SER A 218 -3.68 -3.52 19.48
N GLY A 219 -4.24 -2.52 20.17
CA GLY A 219 -5.61 -2.51 20.68
C GLY A 219 -5.87 -1.35 21.63
N PHE A 220 -6.92 -1.46 22.45
CA PHE A 220 -7.32 -0.43 23.41
C PHE A 220 -6.44 -0.48 24.67
N LEU A 221 -6.13 0.70 25.19
CA LEU A 221 -5.16 0.90 26.28
C LEU A 221 -5.72 0.46 27.63
N ARG A 222 -4.86 -0.14 28.45
CA ARG A 222 -5.13 -0.47 29.87
C ARG A 222 -5.08 0.77 30.75
N SER A 223 -5.66 0.72 31.94
CA SER A 223 -5.68 1.88 32.87
C SER A 223 -4.29 2.42 33.19
N ALA A 224 -3.28 1.55 33.34
CA ALA A 224 -1.90 1.96 33.57
C ALA A 224 -1.28 2.69 32.36
N GLU A 225 -1.64 2.29 31.14
CA GLU A 225 -1.19 2.93 29.89
C GLU A 225 -1.89 4.27 29.69
N ILE A 226 -3.19 4.34 29.98
CA ILE A 226 -3.99 5.57 29.96
C ILE A 226 -3.37 6.60 30.90
N ALA A 227 -3.13 6.24 32.17
CA ALA A 227 -2.55 7.15 33.16
C ALA A 227 -1.18 7.70 32.72
N THR A 228 -0.37 6.89 32.03
CA THR A 228 0.93 7.33 31.50
C THR A 228 0.76 8.30 30.33
N VAL A 229 -0.17 8.01 29.42
CA VAL A 229 -0.50 8.91 28.30
C VAL A 229 -1.00 10.26 28.81
N GLU A 230 -1.90 10.27 29.79
CA GLU A 230 -2.49 11.50 30.34
C GLU A 230 -1.46 12.33 31.12
N SER A 231 -0.61 11.68 31.92
CA SER A 231 0.35 12.39 32.78
C SER A 231 1.64 12.79 32.06
N GLN A 232 2.09 11.99 31.08
CA GLN A 232 3.41 12.15 30.44
C GLN A 232 3.34 12.37 28.92
N GLY A 233 2.18 12.19 28.30
CA GLY A 233 2.04 12.24 26.84
C GLY A 233 2.84 11.13 26.13
N ARG A 234 2.98 9.96 26.76
CA ARG A 234 3.76 8.81 26.26
C ARG A 234 3.10 7.48 26.59
N LEU A 235 3.34 6.48 25.73
CA LEU A 235 3.10 5.08 26.07
C LEU A 235 4.14 4.60 27.08
N LEU A 236 3.88 3.46 27.75
CA LEU A 236 4.80 2.84 28.71
C LEU A 236 6.21 2.58 28.13
N GLY A 237 6.30 2.31 26.83
CA GLY A 237 7.58 2.14 26.12
C GLY A 237 8.32 3.44 25.80
N GLY A 238 7.82 4.60 26.23
CA GLY A 238 8.40 5.92 26.00
C GLY A 238 8.02 6.57 24.66
N THR A 239 7.34 5.86 23.75
CA THR A 239 6.85 6.40 22.48
C THR A 239 5.89 7.58 22.73
N PRO A 240 6.10 8.76 22.10
CA PRO A 240 5.18 9.88 22.22
C PRO A 240 3.76 9.50 21.80
N TRP A 241 2.79 9.76 22.68
CA TRP A 241 1.38 9.45 22.46
C TRP A 241 0.54 10.25 23.45
N ARG A 242 -0.31 11.18 22.97
CA ARG A 242 -0.96 12.17 23.83
C ARG A 242 -2.46 11.97 24.05
N VAL A 243 -3.09 11.09 23.26
CA VAL A 243 -4.54 10.89 23.31
C VAL A 243 -4.83 9.43 23.62
N PRO A 244 -5.40 9.10 24.79
CA PRO A 244 -5.73 7.73 25.13
C PRO A 244 -6.71 7.12 24.11
N VAL A 245 -6.44 5.88 23.70
CA VAL A 245 -7.36 5.10 22.87
C VAL A 245 -8.02 4.07 23.79
N VAL A 246 -9.26 4.35 24.17
CA VAL A 246 -10.01 3.64 25.21
C VAL A 246 -11.28 3.08 24.61
N LEU A 247 -11.66 1.88 25.03
CA LEU A 247 -12.96 1.29 24.72
C LEU A 247 -13.80 1.29 26.00
N ASP A 248 -14.74 2.22 26.07
CA ASP A 248 -15.74 2.30 27.13
C ASP A 248 -17.03 1.65 26.64
N VAL A 249 -17.39 0.54 27.29
CA VAL A 249 -18.58 -0.25 26.95
C VAL A 249 -19.65 -0.14 28.03
N GLY A 250 -19.39 0.66 29.08
CA GLY A 250 -20.26 0.91 30.22
C GLY A 250 -20.43 -0.28 31.17
N ASP A 251 -20.67 -1.47 30.63
CA ASP A 251 -20.86 -2.71 31.37
C ASP A 251 -19.85 -3.77 30.94
N VAL A 252 -19.14 -4.30 31.93
CA VAL A 252 -18.11 -5.34 31.78
C VAL A 252 -18.37 -6.53 32.70
N GLU A 253 -19.59 -6.64 33.25
CA GLU A 253 -19.96 -7.72 34.15
C GLU A 253 -19.77 -9.10 33.49
N GLY A 254 -19.11 -10.01 34.20
CA GLY A 254 -18.82 -11.37 33.70
C GLY A 254 -17.68 -11.47 32.68
N LEU A 255 -16.92 -10.38 32.46
CA LEU A 255 -15.71 -10.38 31.65
C LEU A 255 -14.46 -10.27 32.53
N GLU A 256 -13.47 -11.10 32.25
CA GLU A 256 -12.21 -11.16 33.00
C GLU A 256 -10.99 -11.20 32.08
N SER A 257 -9.80 -10.94 32.65
CA SER A 257 -8.57 -11.07 31.87
C SER A 257 -8.37 -12.52 31.42
N GLY A 258 -8.07 -12.68 30.12
CA GLY A 258 -7.94 -13.99 29.48
C GLY A 258 -9.13 -14.33 28.58
N ASP A 259 -10.28 -13.65 28.76
CA ASP A 259 -11.41 -13.81 27.86
C ASP A 259 -11.12 -13.28 26.45
N VAL A 260 -11.87 -13.79 25.49
CA VAL A 260 -12.01 -13.21 24.16
C VAL A 260 -13.45 -12.80 23.98
N VAL A 261 -13.69 -11.59 23.47
CA VAL A 261 -15.04 -11.08 23.20
C VAL A 261 -15.15 -10.61 21.77
N THR A 262 -16.31 -10.83 21.16
CA THR A 262 -16.65 -10.28 19.84
C THR A 262 -17.06 -8.82 20.00
N LEU A 263 -16.48 -7.93 19.18
CA LEU A 263 -16.87 -6.52 19.11
C LEU A 263 -17.89 -6.35 17.99
N GLU A 264 -19.10 -5.96 18.36
CA GLU A 264 -20.23 -5.83 17.45
C GLU A 264 -20.63 -4.37 17.24
N HIS A 265 -20.77 -3.99 15.98
CA HIS A 265 -21.24 -2.67 15.59
C HIS A 265 -22.52 -2.80 14.77
N LYS A 266 -23.60 -2.15 15.21
CA LYS A 266 -24.91 -2.19 14.53
C LYS A 266 -25.39 -3.62 14.19
N GLY A 267 -25.10 -4.57 15.08
CA GLY A 267 -25.48 -5.99 14.93
C GLY A 267 -24.59 -6.81 13.99
N SER A 268 -23.46 -6.24 13.52
CA SER A 268 -22.47 -6.96 12.71
C SER A 268 -21.16 -7.14 13.48
N PRO A 269 -20.57 -8.35 13.50
CA PRO A 269 -19.27 -8.60 14.13
C PRO A 269 -18.16 -7.93 13.32
N MET A 270 -17.43 -6.99 13.93
CA MET A 270 -16.33 -6.28 13.30
C MET A 270 -14.95 -6.83 13.66
N GLY A 271 -14.84 -7.48 14.81
CA GLY A 271 -13.58 -8.01 15.30
C GLY A 271 -13.71 -8.63 16.68
N TRP A 272 -12.57 -8.85 17.31
CA TRP A 272 -12.44 -9.48 18.61
C TRP A 272 -11.45 -8.72 19.48
N LEU A 273 -11.65 -8.78 20.78
CA LEU A 273 -10.73 -8.23 21.78
C LEU A 273 -10.33 -9.36 22.73
N ALA A 274 -9.02 -9.56 22.89
CA ALA A 274 -8.50 -10.44 23.94
C ALA A 274 -8.29 -9.63 25.22
N VAL A 275 -9.13 -9.89 26.22
CA VAL A 275 -9.27 -9.06 27.42
C VAL A 275 -8.00 -9.14 28.27
N LYS A 276 -7.36 -8.00 28.47
CA LYS A 276 -6.26 -7.81 29.44
C LYS A 276 -6.70 -7.05 30.67
N GLU A 277 -7.76 -6.25 30.54
CA GLU A 277 -8.38 -5.54 31.65
C GLU A 277 -9.87 -5.36 31.35
N ALA A 278 -10.70 -5.58 32.37
CA ALA A 278 -12.13 -5.33 32.36
C ALA A 278 -12.47 -4.68 33.71
N ALA A 279 -12.55 -3.35 33.74
CA ALA A 279 -12.74 -2.61 34.98
C ALA A 279 -13.37 -1.23 34.72
N GLY A 280 -14.30 -0.82 35.58
CA GLY A 280 -14.88 0.53 35.53
C GLY A 280 -15.57 0.87 34.20
N GLY A 281 -16.18 -0.11 33.54
CA GLY A 281 -16.81 0.06 32.22
C GLY A 281 -15.83 -0.02 31.03
N ILE A 282 -14.52 -0.10 31.29
CA ILE A 282 -13.48 -0.14 30.26
C ILE A 282 -13.07 -1.58 29.97
N LEU A 283 -12.97 -1.90 28.68
CA LEU A 283 -12.31 -3.10 28.18
C LEU A 283 -11.01 -2.72 27.48
N ALA A 284 -9.91 -3.38 27.86
CA ALA A 284 -8.61 -3.14 27.26
C ALA A 284 -7.91 -4.43 26.86
N GLY A 285 -7.10 -4.35 25.81
CA GLY A 285 -6.36 -5.48 25.29
C GLY A 285 -6.14 -5.41 23.79
N PRO A 286 -5.32 -6.32 23.24
CA PRO A 286 -5.09 -6.41 21.82
C PRO A 286 -6.38 -6.79 21.08
N VAL A 287 -6.59 -6.14 19.94
CA VAL A 287 -7.74 -6.40 19.06
C VAL A 287 -7.32 -7.22 17.85
N PHE A 288 -8.29 -7.84 17.23
CA PHE A 288 -8.18 -8.58 15.99
C PHE A 288 -9.37 -8.18 15.12
N VAL A 289 -9.12 -7.71 13.91
CA VAL A 289 -10.14 -7.05 13.09
C VAL A 289 -10.43 -7.95 11.90
N LYS A 290 -11.71 -8.19 11.66
CA LYS A 290 -12.14 -8.97 10.51
C LYS A 290 -11.80 -8.20 9.23
N ALA A 291 -11.28 -8.90 8.22
CA ALA A 291 -11.12 -8.35 6.88
C ALA A 291 -12.49 -8.16 6.21
N ASP A 292 -13.11 -7.00 6.39
CA ASP A 292 -14.32 -6.62 5.64
C ASP A 292 -13.95 -5.66 4.52
N GLY A 293 -14.51 -5.87 3.31
CA GLY A 293 -14.20 -5.12 2.08
C GLY A 293 -14.59 -3.63 2.05
N GLN A 294 -14.69 -2.95 3.20
CA GLN A 294 -15.01 -1.52 3.28
C GLN A 294 -13.85 -0.61 3.74
N ALA A 295 -13.44 0.23 2.79
CA ALA A 295 -13.01 1.65 2.81
C ALA A 295 -11.75 2.14 3.57
N VAL A 296 -11.25 1.54 4.66
CA VAL A 296 -9.98 2.03 5.26
C VAL A 296 -8.81 1.27 4.66
N ARG A 297 -8.10 1.88 3.71
CA ARG A 297 -6.86 1.32 3.14
C ARG A 297 -5.85 1.09 4.25
N SER A 298 -5.16 -0.05 4.20
CA SER A 298 -4.15 -0.35 5.21
C SER A 298 -2.96 0.62 5.11
N ALA A 299 -2.29 0.88 6.24
CA ALA A 299 -1.11 1.74 6.27
C ALA A 299 0.01 1.20 5.37
N VAL A 300 0.12 -0.13 5.24
CA VAL A 300 1.07 -0.79 4.34
C VAL A 300 0.72 -0.53 2.89
N ASP A 301 -0.55 -0.66 2.51
CA ASP A 301 -0.99 -0.42 1.13
C ASP A 301 -0.82 1.04 0.73
N LEU A 302 -1.17 1.97 1.61
CA LEU A 302 -0.99 3.42 1.39
C LEU A 302 0.49 3.77 1.23
N ARG A 303 1.37 3.24 2.09
CA ARG A 303 2.82 3.45 1.94
C ARG A 303 3.36 2.80 0.68
N ALA A 304 2.91 1.60 0.34
CA ALA A 304 3.30 0.93 -0.88
C ALA A 304 2.88 1.75 -2.11
N GLU A 305 1.70 2.36 -2.09
CA GLU A 305 1.21 3.29 -3.10
C GLU A 305 2.03 4.58 -3.17
N ILE A 306 2.36 5.21 -2.04
CA ILE A 306 3.23 6.38 -2.00
C ILE A 306 4.60 6.09 -2.61
N LEU A 307 5.21 4.98 -2.20
CA LEU A 307 6.53 4.57 -2.67
C LEU A 307 6.51 4.29 -4.17
N ARG A 308 5.47 3.59 -4.60
CA ARG A 308 5.20 3.25 -6.00
C ARG A 308 5.04 4.48 -6.87
N ARG A 309 4.23 5.45 -6.46
CA ARG A 309 3.98 6.69 -7.21
C ARG A 309 5.13 7.70 -7.11
N GLY A 310 6.25 7.32 -6.49
CA GLY A 310 7.48 8.10 -6.46
C GLY A 310 7.33 9.46 -5.78
N PHE A 311 6.42 9.58 -4.81
CA PHE A 311 6.13 10.88 -4.21
C PHE A 311 7.30 11.38 -3.37
N GLU A 312 7.83 12.54 -3.75
CA GLU A 312 8.83 13.26 -2.97
C GLU A 312 8.22 13.91 -1.71
N ARG A 313 6.92 14.20 -1.74
CA ARG A 313 6.16 14.80 -0.62
C ARG A 313 4.73 14.29 -0.63
N VAL A 314 4.24 13.97 0.56
CA VAL A 314 2.86 13.52 0.80
C VAL A 314 2.23 14.43 1.84
N LEU A 315 1.03 14.93 1.52
CA LEU A 315 0.24 15.82 2.38
C LEU A 315 -1.00 15.07 2.86
N ALA A 316 -1.33 15.17 4.14
CA ALA A 316 -2.59 14.65 4.68
C ALA A 316 -3.55 15.79 5.02
N LEU A 317 -4.80 15.65 4.57
CA LEU A 317 -5.87 16.64 4.79
C LEU A 317 -7.11 15.96 5.37
N PRO A 318 -7.87 16.65 6.24
CA PRO A 318 -9.14 16.14 6.75
C PRO A 318 -10.19 15.91 5.66
N GLU A 319 -11.13 14.99 5.90
CA GLU A 319 -12.16 14.59 4.94
C GLU A 319 -13.07 15.75 4.47
N HIS A 320 -13.54 16.60 5.40
CA HIS A 320 -14.39 17.76 5.11
C HIS A 320 -13.74 18.78 4.16
N TRP A 321 -12.42 18.73 4.05
CA TRP A 321 -11.63 19.59 3.18
C TRP A 321 -11.83 19.24 1.70
N PHE A 322 -12.12 17.97 1.40
CA PHE A 322 -12.41 17.49 0.04
C PHE A 322 -13.88 17.66 -0.35
N GLU A 323 -14.79 17.67 0.62
CA GLU A 323 -16.23 17.79 0.39
C GLU A 323 -16.66 19.22 0.05
N SER A 324 -15.90 20.21 0.52
CA SER A 324 -16.23 21.63 0.39
C SER A 324 -15.67 22.31 -0.87
N ARG A 325 -14.82 21.65 -1.69
CA ARG A 325 -14.21 22.23 -2.92
C ARG A 325 -13.98 21.20 -4.04
N SER A 326 -14.55 21.43 -5.24
CA SER A 326 -14.51 20.52 -6.40
C SER A 326 -13.19 20.49 -7.18
N ALA A 327 -12.36 21.50 -7.00
CA ALA A 327 -10.95 21.48 -7.34
C ALA A 327 -10.32 22.28 -6.21
N ALA A 328 -9.32 21.70 -5.57
CA ALA A 328 -8.75 22.32 -4.39
C ALA A 328 -7.97 23.56 -4.77
N ASP A 329 -8.66 24.69 -4.69
CA ASP A 329 -8.05 25.99 -4.73
C ASP A 329 -7.48 26.27 -3.34
N LEU A 330 -6.20 25.93 -3.17
CA LEU A 330 -5.43 26.32 -2.01
C LEU A 330 -5.22 27.85 -1.95
N SER A 331 -5.70 28.65 -2.92
CA SER A 331 -5.44 30.10 -2.97
C SER A 331 -6.12 30.98 -1.93
N SER A 332 -7.11 30.49 -1.16
CA SER A 332 -7.53 31.20 0.05
C SER A 332 -6.51 31.07 1.20
N PHE A 333 -5.46 30.26 0.99
CA PHE A 333 -4.18 30.38 1.67
C PHE A 333 -3.40 31.45 0.93
N ASP A 334 -3.26 32.61 1.56
CA ASP A 334 -2.50 33.66 0.93
C ASP A 334 -1.61 34.41 1.91
N GLY A 335 -0.37 34.57 1.48
CA GLY A 335 0.30 35.84 1.62
C GLY A 335 0.29 36.64 0.31
N LEU A 336 -0.59 36.37 -0.67
CA LEU A 336 -1.30 37.31 -1.57
C LEU A 336 -1.45 36.77 -3.01
N TYR A 337 -2.71 36.80 -3.43
CA TYR A 337 -3.28 36.70 -4.77
C TYR A 337 -3.27 35.32 -5.43
N ALA A 338 -4.38 34.64 -5.22
CA ALA A 338 -4.99 33.64 -6.07
C ALA A 338 -4.73 33.81 -7.58
N ALA A 339 -4.22 32.73 -8.18
CA ALA A 339 -4.51 32.39 -9.57
C ALA A 339 -4.28 30.91 -9.92
N GLU A 340 -3.36 30.17 -9.27
CA GLU A 340 -3.04 28.79 -9.71
C GLU A 340 -2.41 27.92 -8.61
N VAL A 341 -2.69 26.61 -8.69
CA VAL A 341 -1.94 25.55 -7.99
C VAL A 341 -0.45 25.74 -8.30
N PRO A 342 0.47 25.69 -7.32
CA PRO A 342 1.90 25.67 -7.64
C PRO A 342 2.13 24.52 -8.62
N ALA A 343 2.77 24.75 -9.77
CA ALA A 343 2.91 23.78 -10.87
C ALA A 343 3.43 22.37 -10.45
N ASN A 344 3.95 22.24 -9.22
CA ASN A 344 4.60 21.06 -8.68
C ASN A 344 3.79 20.35 -7.58
N CYS A 345 2.55 20.78 -7.28
CA CYS A 345 1.74 20.19 -6.21
C CYS A 345 0.57 19.39 -6.80
N ASP A 346 0.77 18.09 -6.97
CA ASP A 346 -0.21 17.16 -7.54
C ASP A 346 -1.26 16.74 -6.47
N PRO A 347 -2.56 17.02 -6.67
CA PRO A 347 -3.65 16.62 -5.76
C PRO A 347 -3.72 15.10 -5.51
N SER A 348 -3.16 14.29 -6.42
CA SER A 348 -3.05 12.85 -6.25
C SER A 348 -2.03 12.43 -5.18
N ARG A 349 -1.28 13.39 -4.61
CA ARG A 349 -0.33 13.23 -3.49
C ARG A 349 -0.96 13.48 -2.13
N TRP A 350 -2.27 13.73 -2.09
CA TRP A 350 -2.99 14.02 -0.87
C TRP A 350 -3.62 12.75 -0.32
N LEU A 351 -3.30 12.45 0.93
CA LEU A 351 -3.99 11.41 1.67
C LEU A 351 -5.22 12.02 2.32
N ARG A 352 -6.37 11.54 1.88
CA ARG A 352 -7.62 11.76 2.59
C ARG A 352 -7.55 10.97 3.88
N LEU A 353 -7.61 11.68 5.00
CA LEU A 353 -7.72 11.00 6.29
C LEU A 353 -9.13 10.43 6.43
N PRO A 354 -9.27 9.22 7.01
CA PRO A 354 -10.57 8.69 7.42
C PRO A 354 -11.29 9.69 8.35
N PRO A 355 -12.61 9.55 8.59
CA PRO A 355 -13.38 10.51 9.38
C PRO A 355 -12.62 10.87 10.66
N SER A 356 -12.52 12.18 10.93
CA SER A 356 -11.63 12.69 11.97
C SER A 356 -11.86 11.90 13.24
N SER A 357 -10.78 11.38 13.80
CA SER A 357 -10.79 10.59 15.04
C SER A 357 -11.30 11.40 16.26
N GLY A 358 -11.88 12.58 16.03
CA GLY A 358 -12.19 13.60 17.02
C GLY A 358 -10.96 14.36 17.52
N SER A 359 -9.75 13.99 17.06
CA SER A 359 -8.50 14.52 17.58
C SER A 359 -7.48 14.76 16.48
N GLU A 360 -7.01 16.01 16.36
CA GLU A 360 -5.96 16.36 15.40
C GLU A 360 -4.64 15.64 15.65
N TRP A 361 -4.37 15.30 16.92
CA TRP A 361 -3.19 14.50 17.28
C TRP A 361 -3.29 13.08 16.72
N LEU A 362 -4.42 12.41 16.91
CA LEU A 362 -4.62 11.06 16.37
C LEU A 362 -4.66 11.07 14.85
N ASP A 363 -5.27 12.08 14.24
CA ASP A 363 -5.27 12.28 12.79
C ASP A 363 -3.84 12.47 12.24
N ALA A 364 -2.97 13.20 12.97
CA ALA A 364 -1.55 13.32 12.63
C ALA A 364 -0.78 12.00 12.77
N VAL A 365 -1.11 11.17 13.77
CA VAL A 365 -0.56 9.80 13.90
C VAL A 365 -0.98 8.94 12.71
N VAL A 366 -2.27 8.97 12.35
CA VAL A 366 -2.82 8.26 11.18
C VAL A 366 -2.08 8.71 9.91
N ALA A 367 -1.92 10.02 9.72
CA ALA A 367 -1.18 10.60 8.59
C ALA A 367 0.27 10.11 8.54
N GLN A 368 1.01 10.20 9.64
CA GLN A 368 2.40 9.73 9.70
C GLN A 368 2.48 8.23 9.43
N ASN A 369 1.61 7.43 10.04
CA ASN A 369 1.57 5.99 9.82
C ASN A 369 1.18 5.62 8.38
N ALA A 370 0.41 6.46 7.69
CA ALA A 370 0.16 6.34 6.26
C ALA A 370 1.34 6.81 5.39
N GLY A 371 2.34 7.49 5.97
CA GLY A 371 3.57 7.92 5.28
C GLY A 371 3.59 9.40 4.90
N ALA A 372 2.66 10.20 5.42
CA ALA A 372 2.62 11.62 5.16
C ALA A 372 3.87 12.33 5.69
N THR A 373 4.34 13.32 4.92
CA THR A 373 5.45 14.22 5.29
C THR A 373 4.95 15.50 5.92
N HIS A 374 3.72 15.88 5.59
CA HIS A 374 3.03 17.05 6.11
C HIS A 374 1.58 16.72 6.44
N VAL A 375 1.02 17.39 7.45
CA VAL A 375 -0.38 17.26 7.84
C VAL A 375 -0.98 18.62 8.18
N TRP A 376 -2.23 18.83 7.79
CA TRP A 376 -2.99 20.01 8.20
C TRP A 376 -3.51 19.86 9.63
N VAL A 377 -3.32 20.88 10.47
CA VAL A 377 -3.71 20.89 11.88
C VAL A 377 -4.27 22.28 12.18
N ASP A 378 -5.57 22.41 12.46
CA ASP A 378 -6.23 23.71 12.63
C ASP A 378 -5.83 24.37 13.96
N ASN A 379 -5.68 23.59 15.05
CA ASN A 379 -5.35 24.12 16.37
C ASN A 379 -3.85 24.39 16.52
N PRO A 380 -3.42 25.63 16.81
CA PRO A 380 -2.00 25.96 17.01
C PRO A 380 -1.31 25.20 18.15
N ALA A 381 -2.06 24.81 19.20
CA ALA A 381 -1.53 24.03 20.31
C ALA A 381 -1.21 22.60 19.88
N ASP A 382 -2.12 21.98 19.12
CA ASP A 382 -1.94 20.63 18.58
C ASP A 382 -0.87 20.61 17.49
N ALA A 383 -0.79 21.65 16.65
CA ALA A 383 0.28 21.80 15.66
C ALA A 383 1.66 21.83 16.31
N ARG A 384 1.81 22.54 17.44
CA ARG A 384 3.04 22.54 18.22
C ARG A 384 3.34 21.15 18.77
N ALA A 385 2.35 20.48 19.34
CA ALA A 385 2.50 19.13 19.88
C ALA A 385 2.94 18.13 18.81
N VAL A 386 2.32 18.16 17.63
CA VAL A 386 2.68 17.35 16.45
C VAL A 386 4.13 17.60 16.08
N ARG A 387 4.54 18.86 15.93
CA ARG A 387 5.93 19.23 15.58
C ARG A 387 6.96 18.74 16.60
N GLU A 388 6.64 18.80 17.88
CA GLU A 388 7.56 18.42 18.97
C GLU A 388 7.66 16.91 19.17
N SER A 389 6.61 16.17 18.81
CA SER A 389 6.44 14.77 19.22
C SER A 389 6.49 13.79 18.06
N LEU A 390 6.15 14.24 16.85
CA LEU A 390 6.07 13.44 15.64
C LEU A 390 7.09 13.94 14.61
N ARG A 391 7.55 13.04 13.74
CA ARG A 391 8.50 13.37 12.67
C ARG A 391 7.80 13.85 11.40
N ILE A 392 6.59 14.38 11.54
CA ILE A 392 5.77 14.95 10.48
C ILE A 392 5.65 16.45 10.72
N ALA A 393 5.81 17.24 9.65
CA ALA A 393 5.70 18.69 9.77
C ALA A 393 4.22 19.10 9.75
N PRO A 394 3.72 19.86 10.74
CA PRO A 394 2.40 20.48 10.60
C PRO A 394 2.45 21.57 9.53
N TRP A 395 1.39 21.67 8.74
CA TRP A 395 1.23 22.77 7.79
C TRP A 395 0.78 24.03 8.55
N PRO A 396 1.36 25.21 8.27
CA PRO A 396 1.04 26.43 9.01
C PRO A 396 -0.43 26.84 8.82
N THR A 397 -1.11 27.10 9.93
CA THR A 397 -2.41 27.79 9.95
C THR A 397 -2.23 29.30 10.01
N ARG A 398 -3.16 30.04 9.43
CA ARG A 398 -3.24 31.49 9.67
C ARG A 398 -3.62 31.72 11.13
N THR A 399 -2.81 32.47 11.87
CA THR A 399 -3.28 33.12 13.09
C THR A 399 -4.37 34.11 12.68
N VAL A 400 -5.63 33.82 12.98
CA VAL A 400 -6.72 34.78 12.77
C VAL A 400 -6.47 35.94 13.72
N SER A 401 -5.81 36.98 13.25
CA SER A 401 -5.87 38.28 13.90
C SER A 401 -7.31 38.75 13.77
N ARG A 402 -8.06 38.73 14.87
CA ARG A 402 -9.35 39.42 14.95
C ARG A 402 -9.09 40.88 14.57
N VAL A 403 -9.53 41.27 13.38
CA VAL A 403 -9.63 42.67 13.01
C VAL A 403 -10.66 43.28 13.99
N ALA A 404 -10.20 44.30 14.71
CA ALA A 404 -10.96 45.07 15.68
C ALA A 404 -12.10 45.87 15.03
#